data_AF-A0A1I7LDE0-F1
#
_entry.id   AF-A0A1I7LDE0-F1
#
_cell.length_a   1.000
_cell.length_b   1.000
_cell.length_c   1.000
_cell.angle_alpha   90.00
_cell.angle_beta   90.00
_cell.angle_gamma   90.00
#
_symmetry.space_group_name_H-M   'P 1'
#
loop_
_entity.id
_entity.type
_entity.pdbx_description
1 polymer ?
#
loop_
_entity_poly.entity_id
_entity_poly.type
_entity_poly.pdbx_seq_one_letter_code
_entity_poly.pdbx_strand_id
1 'polypeptide(L)'
;MPVSCAVCSKHLTHPVSVQRGTGPVCARHVNEFIALISAERAHNVRESWAQIRRREVVDGQEVEHTVMLGVDQMAIANAKARYLARIRRVREVPVSAGLVPSEYSATRQRYEDILIERFGSGAALVHSGSERDYVITTDRTGAHAEHCSCPDHWFRNRPCRHMQAYELLAARQREDAPTSAEQRSTESERELRGDNRIAAAPTIIGSVVDREAAWESSRDRNLYVWQERHAHDGVFVSESDEAWTTLRETVARDGGLGEYETEHVLDGVDTTFGIELEVEGVNGHDVAAALHRAGLSESLTMGGYTTSFAPGTWGVRSDGSLVGGCEIVSPVLRDTPETWQAISEITRILHEQGAQTSQRTGFHIHMAHDILDDRGYRWQRLGRYMVGYSREYLQMGATRSRLTRPELPNQHRGTNYTQPLRKTHVVKLRKNDTAMEASRKIIGYTGHSSRYKMVNTAKFVEHGVPTVEFRYPNGTVDPVVIQRQVQLANATLMQSAYLRKDKPGADRLPRLFRSDRGVELEQLHAQSPESRFRLYLDTFGSERLRRIAAGLWVRGAVPAFLLDI
;
A
#
# COMPACT_ATOMS: atom_id res chain seq x y z
N MET A 1 7.35 35.87 -27.31
CA MET A 1 8.64 35.54 -27.93
C MET A 1 8.49 34.26 -28.75
N PRO A 2 9.10 34.15 -29.94
CA PRO A 2 9.08 32.91 -30.71
C PRO A 2 9.80 31.81 -29.93
N VAL A 3 9.15 30.68 -29.74
CA VAL A 3 9.65 29.57 -28.92
C VAL A 3 10.54 28.69 -29.79
N SER A 4 11.79 28.48 -29.38
CA SER A 4 12.76 27.64 -30.10
C SER A 4 12.91 26.26 -29.45
N CYS A 5 13.21 25.25 -30.27
CA CYS A 5 13.50 23.90 -29.81
C CYS A 5 14.70 23.88 -28.86
N ALA A 6 14.57 23.34 -27.64
CA ALA A 6 15.66 23.25 -26.67
C ALA A 6 16.82 22.32 -27.10
N VAL A 7 16.60 21.45 -28.09
CA VAL A 7 17.62 20.52 -28.60
C VAL A 7 18.30 21.06 -29.87
N CYS A 8 17.55 21.65 -30.79
CA CYS A 8 18.08 22.05 -32.10
C CYS A 8 17.91 23.54 -32.43
N SER A 9 17.43 24.35 -31.49
CA SER A 9 17.25 25.81 -31.56
C SER A 9 16.37 26.33 -32.70
N LYS A 10 15.75 25.45 -33.50
CA LYS A 10 14.80 25.83 -34.56
C LYS A 10 13.52 26.41 -33.97
N HIS A 11 13.01 27.47 -34.60
CA HIS A 11 11.72 28.05 -34.24
C HIS A 11 10.57 27.04 -34.43
N LEU A 12 9.71 26.96 -33.41
CA LEU A 12 8.56 26.06 -33.40
C LEU A 12 7.35 26.77 -34.00
N THR A 13 6.89 26.31 -35.16
CA THR A 13 5.68 26.82 -35.84
C THR A 13 4.39 26.29 -35.21
N HIS A 14 4.44 25.12 -34.54
CA HIS A 14 3.35 24.55 -33.75
C HIS A 14 3.90 23.95 -32.45
N PRO A 15 3.75 24.61 -31.28
CA PRO A 15 4.32 24.15 -30.02
C PRO A 15 3.43 23.07 -29.35
N VAL A 16 3.13 21.99 -30.08
CA VAL A 16 2.37 20.84 -29.56
C VAL A 16 3.10 20.17 -28.39
N SER A 17 4.44 20.27 -28.35
CA SER A 17 5.28 19.80 -27.24
C SER A 17 5.13 20.63 -25.95
N VAL A 18 4.89 21.93 -26.07
CA VAL A 18 4.60 22.81 -24.93
C VAL A 18 3.19 22.52 -24.39
N GLN A 19 2.21 22.29 -25.26
CA GLN A 19 0.85 21.85 -24.86
C GLN A 19 0.82 20.45 -24.23
N ARG A 20 1.76 19.56 -24.60
CA ARG A 20 1.90 18.22 -24.01
C ARG A 20 2.82 18.16 -22.79
N GLY A 21 3.37 19.30 -22.35
CA GLY A 21 4.19 19.40 -21.14
C GLY A 21 5.60 18.81 -21.25
N THR A 22 6.13 18.61 -22.45
CA THR A 22 7.49 18.07 -22.68
C THR A 22 8.55 19.16 -22.92
N GLY A 23 8.23 20.43 -22.63
CA GLY A 23 9.10 21.58 -22.91
C GLY A 23 9.11 21.96 -24.40
N PRO A 24 9.77 23.07 -24.77
CA PRO A 24 9.78 23.55 -26.14
C PRO A 24 10.73 22.70 -26.99
N VAL A 25 10.31 21.51 -27.43
CA VAL A 25 11.12 20.60 -28.25
C VAL A 25 10.36 20.24 -29.50
N CYS A 26 11.00 20.24 -30.67
CA CYS A 26 10.31 19.88 -31.91
C CYS A 26 9.99 18.37 -31.94
N ALA A 27 8.96 17.99 -32.71
CA ALA A 27 8.49 16.60 -32.78
C ALA A 27 9.60 15.58 -33.11
N ARG A 28 10.62 16.00 -33.87
CA ARG A 28 11.77 15.16 -34.24
C ARG A 28 12.66 14.78 -33.05
N HIS A 29 12.77 15.64 -32.03
CA HIS A 29 13.70 15.47 -30.90
C HIS A 29 13.01 15.18 -29.57
N VAL A 30 11.69 14.97 -29.55
CA VAL A 30 10.95 14.77 -28.29
C VAL A 30 11.37 13.48 -27.57
N ASN A 31 11.63 12.40 -28.29
CA ASN A 31 12.06 11.11 -27.71
C ASN A 31 13.51 11.18 -27.18
N GLU A 32 14.38 11.91 -27.88
CA GLU A 32 15.77 12.13 -27.49
C GLU A 32 15.87 13.03 -26.25
N PHE A 33 15.04 14.07 -26.18
CA PHE A 33 14.93 14.93 -25.01
C PHE A 33 14.36 14.19 -23.79
N ILE A 34 13.37 13.31 -23.98
CA ILE A 34 12.86 12.42 -22.91
C ILE A 34 13.97 11.48 -22.42
N ALA A 35 14.80 10.95 -23.33
CA ALA A 35 15.94 10.10 -22.97
C ALA A 35 17.03 10.88 -22.22
N LEU A 36 17.34 12.11 -22.64
CA LEU A 36 18.27 13.04 -21.96
C LEU A 36 17.78 13.38 -20.55
N ILE A 37 16.52 13.80 -20.38
CA ILE A 37 15.93 14.04 -19.06
C ILE A 37 15.96 12.78 -18.20
N SER A 38 15.73 11.60 -18.79
CA SER A 38 15.78 10.33 -18.06
C SER A 38 17.20 9.94 -17.64
N ALA A 39 18.20 10.23 -18.45
CA ALA A 39 19.61 9.99 -18.15
C ALA A 39 20.15 10.99 -17.12
N GLU A 40 19.76 12.26 -17.21
CA GLU A 40 20.05 13.31 -16.23
C GLU A 40 19.33 13.03 -14.90
N ARG A 41 18.07 12.57 -14.94
CA ARG A 41 17.39 12.02 -13.74
C ARG A 41 18.11 10.81 -13.17
N ALA A 42 18.61 9.90 -13.99
CA ALA A 42 19.36 8.73 -13.53
C ALA A 42 20.76 9.09 -12.98
N HIS A 43 21.33 10.21 -13.38
CA HIS A 43 22.57 10.77 -12.84
C HIS A 43 22.31 11.51 -11.51
N ASN A 44 21.24 12.30 -11.43
CA ASN A 44 20.78 12.93 -10.19
C ASN A 44 20.31 11.87 -9.16
N VAL A 45 19.76 10.74 -9.61
CA VAL A 45 19.48 9.54 -8.81
C VAL A 45 20.76 8.81 -8.39
N ARG A 46 21.95 9.13 -8.92
CA ARG A 46 23.21 8.60 -8.40
C ARG A 46 23.88 9.56 -7.43
N GLU A 47 23.74 10.86 -7.65
CA GLU A 47 24.25 11.89 -6.74
C GLU A 47 23.37 12.12 -5.50
N SER A 48 22.04 11.97 -5.60
CA SER A 48 21.13 12.08 -4.44
C SER A 48 21.22 10.92 -3.45
N TRP A 49 22.05 9.91 -3.75
CA TRP A 49 22.35 8.79 -2.87
C TRP A 49 23.61 9.03 -2.04
N ALA A 50 24.23 10.22 -2.16
CA ALA A 50 25.33 10.64 -1.32
C ALA A 50 24.87 10.79 0.15
N GLN A 51 25.43 9.95 1.02
CA GLN A 51 25.14 9.91 2.45
C GLN A 51 25.72 11.14 3.15
N ILE A 52 24.93 11.82 4.00
CA ILE A 52 25.47 12.60 5.12
C ILE A 52 25.03 11.91 6.42
N ARG A 53 26.02 11.42 7.16
CA ARG A 53 25.83 10.96 8.54
C ARG A 53 25.75 12.18 9.43
N ARG A 54 24.59 12.41 10.05
CA ARG A 54 24.38 13.49 11.01
C ARG A 54 24.25 12.87 12.40
N ARG A 55 25.13 13.23 13.32
CA ARG A 55 24.98 12.87 14.74
C ARG A 55 24.13 13.92 15.41
N GLU A 56 23.09 13.49 16.12
CA GLU A 56 22.22 14.34 16.92
C GLU A 56 22.08 13.72 18.30
N VAL A 57 22.06 14.55 19.35
CA VAL A 57 21.89 14.06 20.72
C VAL A 57 20.41 14.20 21.07
N VAL A 58 19.73 13.05 21.23
CA VAL A 58 18.34 12.99 21.69
C VAL A 58 18.35 12.36 23.08
N ASP A 59 17.77 13.04 24.06
CA ASP A 59 17.71 12.61 25.47
C ASP A 59 19.07 12.20 26.07
N GLY A 60 20.13 12.91 25.68
CA GLY A 60 21.49 12.69 26.18
C GLY A 60 22.22 11.48 25.55
N GLN A 61 21.62 10.81 24.57
CA GLN A 61 22.25 9.76 23.78
C GLN A 61 22.59 10.28 22.38
N GLU A 62 23.82 10.03 21.91
CA GLU A 62 24.18 10.28 20.51
C GLU A 62 23.44 9.27 19.61
N VAL A 63 22.54 9.79 18.77
CA VAL A 63 21.84 9.04 17.73
C VAL A 63 22.43 9.44 16.38
N GLU A 64 22.91 8.46 15.62
CA GLU A 64 23.42 8.68 14.27
C GLU A 64 22.26 8.60 13.25
N HIS A 65 21.86 9.75 12.72
CA HIS A 65 20.88 9.85 11.65
C HIS A 65 21.57 9.79 10.29
N THR A 66 21.25 8.79 9.49
CA THR A 66 21.60 8.82 8.06
C THR A 66 20.57 9.66 7.33
N VAL A 67 20.95 10.85 6.86
CA VAL A 67 20.08 11.74 6.08
C VAL A 67 20.42 11.58 4.61
N MET A 68 19.46 11.10 3.81
CA MET A 68 19.60 11.03 2.34
C MET A 68 19.23 12.38 1.72
N LEU A 69 20.21 13.05 1.12
CA LEU A 69 19.97 14.31 0.41
C LEU A 69 19.32 14.06 -0.96
N GLY A 70 18.01 14.33 -1.09
CA GLY A 70 17.33 14.40 -2.38
C GLY A 70 16.21 13.37 -2.62
N VAL A 71 15.97 12.45 -1.68
CA VAL A 71 14.79 11.57 -1.68
C VAL A 71 13.50 12.41 -1.65
N ASP A 72 13.46 13.44 -0.79
CA ASP A 72 12.29 14.31 -0.63
C ASP A 72 11.99 15.10 -1.90
N GLN A 73 13.00 15.65 -2.58
CA GLN A 73 12.80 16.40 -3.84
C GLN A 73 12.31 15.50 -4.98
N MET A 74 12.78 14.26 -5.04
CA MET A 74 12.36 13.29 -6.05
C MET A 74 10.94 12.76 -5.79
N ALA A 75 10.61 12.48 -4.53
CA ALA A 75 9.27 12.10 -4.08
C ALA A 75 8.25 13.20 -4.41
N ILE A 76 8.58 14.47 -4.13
CA ILE A 76 7.76 15.63 -4.51
C ILE A 76 7.55 15.71 -6.03
N ALA A 77 8.59 15.51 -6.83
CA ALA A 77 8.48 15.57 -8.29
C ALA A 77 7.62 14.44 -8.89
N ASN A 78 7.70 13.23 -8.33
CA ASN A 78 6.95 12.06 -8.80
C ASN A 78 5.48 12.09 -8.32
N ALA A 79 5.24 12.46 -7.07
CA ALA A 79 3.92 12.76 -6.52
C ALA A 79 3.18 13.81 -7.36
N LYS A 80 3.85 14.91 -7.73
CA LYS A 80 3.31 15.96 -8.61
C LYS A 80 2.94 15.42 -9.99
N ALA A 81 3.82 14.61 -10.59
CA ALA A 81 3.55 14.01 -11.90
C ALA A 81 2.34 13.07 -11.88
N ARG A 82 2.15 12.30 -10.80
CA ARG A 82 1.00 11.39 -10.63
C ARG A 82 -0.31 12.11 -10.32
N TYR A 83 -0.30 13.09 -9.42
CA TYR A 83 -1.48 13.90 -9.13
C TYR A 83 -2.00 14.58 -10.41
N LEU A 84 -1.08 15.20 -11.18
CA LEU A 84 -1.41 15.78 -12.48
C LEU A 84 -1.86 14.73 -13.49
N ALA A 85 -1.29 13.52 -13.50
CA ALA A 85 -1.75 12.44 -14.35
C ALA A 85 -3.15 11.93 -13.95
N ARG A 86 -3.51 11.93 -12.65
CA ARG A 86 -4.82 11.50 -12.15
C ARG A 86 -5.89 12.50 -12.57
N ILE A 87 -5.65 13.80 -12.36
CA ILE A 87 -6.54 14.88 -12.84
C ILE A 87 -6.66 14.87 -14.36
N ARG A 88 -5.56 14.69 -15.10
CA ARG A 88 -5.58 14.70 -16.57
C ARG A 88 -6.22 13.45 -17.18
N ARG A 89 -6.37 12.35 -16.42
CA ARG A 89 -6.94 11.09 -16.89
C ARG A 89 -8.43 10.94 -16.58
N VAL A 90 -8.98 11.77 -15.70
CA VAL A 90 -10.42 11.86 -15.46
C VAL A 90 -10.89 13.17 -16.07
N ARG A 91 -11.81 13.12 -17.03
CA ARG A 91 -12.46 14.31 -17.57
C ARG A 91 -13.46 14.83 -16.51
N GLU A 92 -12.96 15.35 -15.40
CA GLU A 92 -13.80 16.01 -14.39
C GLU A 92 -14.12 17.43 -14.89
N VAL A 93 -15.39 17.66 -15.18
CA VAL A 93 -15.94 18.99 -15.45
C VAL A 93 -16.30 19.61 -14.09
N PRO A 94 -16.05 20.92 -13.86
CA PRO A 94 -16.51 21.58 -12.65
C PRO A 94 -18.02 21.37 -12.48
N VAL A 95 -18.45 20.92 -11.30
CA VAL A 95 -19.87 20.74 -10.97
C VAL A 95 -20.56 22.08 -10.70
N SER A 96 -19.80 23.10 -10.30
CA SER A 96 -20.27 24.48 -10.21
C SER A 96 -19.10 25.46 -10.22
N ALA A 97 -19.37 26.70 -10.62
CA ALA A 97 -18.42 27.79 -10.50
C ALA A 97 -19.10 29.04 -9.94
N GLY A 98 -18.37 29.87 -9.20
CA GLY A 98 -18.92 31.10 -8.62
C GLY A 98 -17.86 32.16 -8.36
N LEU A 99 -18.25 33.41 -8.53
CA LEU A 99 -17.40 34.58 -8.36
C LEU A 99 -17.73 35.28 -7.04
N VAL A 100 -16.71 35.56 -6.23
CA VAL A 100 -16.80 36.43 -5.06
C VAL A 100 -16.06 37.72 -5.39
N PRO A 101 -16.79 38.84 -5.61
CA PRO A 101 -16.16 40.07 -6.04
C PRO A 101 -15.46 40.80 -4.89
N SER A 102 -14.38 41.50 -5.21
CA SER A 102 -13.77 42.52 -4.35
C SER A 102 -13.33 42.04 -2.96
N GLU A 103 -12.52 40.98 -2.91
CA GLU A 103 -11.87 40.49 -1.68
C GLU A 103 -10.51 41.17 -1.46
N TYR A 104 -10.28 41.75 -0.28
CA TYR A 104 -9.05 42.50 0.00
C TYR A 104 -7.83 41.57 0.17
N SER A 105 -6.77 41.83 -0.61
CA SER A 105 -5.47 41.18 -0.45
C SER A 105 -4.61 41.96 0.53
N ALA A 106 -4.44 41.49 1.76
CA ALA A 106 -3.47 42.12 2.68
C ALA A 106 -2.03 42.05 2.14
N THR A 107 -1.69 40.96 1.43
CA THR A 107 -0.35 40.74 0.85
C THR A 107 -0.05 41.65 -0.34
N ARG A 108 -1.06 42.06 -1.12
CA ARG A 108 -0.88 42.93 -2.30
C ARG A 108 -1.50 44.32 -2.16
N GLN A 109 -2.11 44.59 -1.02
CA GLN A 109 -2.81 45.83 -0.69
C GLN A 109 -3.82 46.30 -1.76
N ARG A 110 -4.57 45.36 -2.35
CA ARG A 110 -5.60 45.65 -3.37
C ARG A 110 -6.78 44.69 -3.27
N TYR A 111 -7.95 45.13 -3.75
CA TYR A 111 -9.13 44.28 -3.92
C TYR A 111 -9.00 43.43 -5.19
N GLU A 112 -9.39 42.17 -5.11
CA GLU A 112 -9.34 41.23 -6.22
C GLU A 112 -10.60 40.36 -6.23
N ASP A 113 -11.09 40.03 -7.43
CA ASP A 113 -12.16 39.05 -7.57
C ASP A 113 -11.59 37.63 -7.40
N ILE A 114 -12.39 36.75 -6.79
CA ILE A 114 -12.05 35.36 -6.55
C ILE A 114 -13.07 34.47 -7.27
N LEU A 115 -12.64 33.78 -8.32
CA LEU A 115 -13.43 32.77 -9.01
C LEU A 115 -13.14 31.40 -8.38
N ILE A 116 -14.19 30.62 -8.12
CA ILE A 116 -14.08 29.29 -7.52
C ILE A 116 -14.77 28.28 -8.44
N GLU A 117 -14.10 27.20 -8.81
CA GLU A 117 -14.63 26.06 -9.57
C GLU A 117 -14.65 24.81 -8.68
N ARG A 118 -15.82 24.25 -8.39
CA ARG A 118 -16.00 23.07 -7.54
C ARG A 118 -16.02 21.79 -8.36
N PHE A 119 -15.46 20.72 -7.84
CA PHE A 119 -15.43 19.39 -8.45
C PHE A 119 -16.17 18.37 -7.59
N GLY A 120 -16.78 17.37 -8.21
CA GLY A 120 -17.52 16.29 -7.52
C GLY A 120 -16.65 15.43 -6.59
N SER A 121 -15.33 15.58 -6.66
CA SER A 121 -14.33 14.92 -5.83
C SER A 121 -14.10 15.57 -4.46
N GLY A 122 -14.83 16.63 -4.10
CA GLY A 122 -14.64 17.35 -2.82
C GLY A 122 -13.44 18.31 -2.83
N ALA A 123 -13.08 18.78 -4.02
CA ALA A 123 -12.05 19.79 -4.23
C ALA A 123 -12.65 20.98 -4.98
N ALA A 124 -12.12 22.17 -4.76
CA ALA A 124 -12.49 23.36 -5.53
C ALA A 124 -11.26 24.16 -5.93
N LEU A 125 -11.09 24.48 -7.21
CA LEU A 125 -10.05 25.38 -7.75
C LEU A 125 -10.47 26.83 -7.51
N VAL A 126 -9.50 27.70 -7.26
CA VAL A 126 -9.69 29.09 -6.88
C VAL A 126 -8.75 29.95 -7.71
N HIS A 127 -9.32 30.78 -8.56
CA HIS A 127 -8.58 31.78 -9.33
C HIS A 127 -8.70 33.12 -8.62
N SER A 128 -7.56 33.62 -8.15
CA SER A 128 -7.43 34.96 -7.59
C SER A 128 -6.53 35.76 -8.53
N GLY A 129 -6.71 37.10 -8.60
CA GLY A 129 -5.94 38.05 -9.44
C GLY A 129 -4.39 38.04 -9.30
N SER A 130 -3.87 37.05 -8.59
CA SER A 130 -2.50 36.59 -8.44
C SER A 130 -1.81 35.93 -9.65
N GLU A 131 -2.53 35.67 -10.74
CA GLU A 131 -2.09 34.74 -11.82
C GLU A 131 -1.76 33.32 -11.33
N ARG A 132 -2.10 32.99 -10.07
CA ARG A 132 -1.90 31.68 -9.45
C ARG A 132 -3.23 31.07 -9.08
N ASP A 133 -3.37 29.80 -9.40
CA ASP A 133 -4.50 29.02 -8.94
C ASP A 133 -4.23 28.44 -7.55
N TYR A 134 -5.22 28.61 -6.70
CA TYR A 134 -5.36 27.90 -5.44
C TYR A 134 -6.49 26.87 -5.57
N VAL A 135 -6.73 26.06 -4.56
CA VAL A 135 -7.58 24.88 -4.51
C VAL A 135 -7.85 24.76 -3.01
N ILE A 136 -9.05 24.32 -2.74
CA ILE A 136 -9.59 24.15 -1.42
C ILE A 136 -10.01 22.69 -1.34
N THR A 137 -9.56 21.99 -0.31
CA THR A 137 -10.14 20.71 0.06
C THR A 137 -11.26 20.98 1.03
N THR A 138 -12.35 20.26 0.84
CA THR A 138 -13.53 20.40 1.68
C THR A 138 -13.64 19.22 2.61
N ASP A 139 -14.52 19.37 3.60
CA ASP A 139 -15.02 18.25 4.35
C ASP A 139 -15.72 17.22 3.44
N ARG A 140 -16.04 16.05 4.01
CA ARG A 140 -16.67 14.94 3.27
C ARG A 140 -18.00 15.33 2.61
N THR A 141 -18.63 16.41 3.07
CA THR A 141 -19.91 16.90 2.56
C THR A 141 -19.75 17.95 1.45
N GLY A 142 -18.54 18.50 1.26
CA GLY A 142 -18.32 19.62 0.36
C GLY A 142 -18.81 20.96 0.91
N ALA A 143 -19.32 21.01 2.14
CA ALA A 143 -20.00 22.16 2.72
C ALA A 143 -19.03 23.19 3.31
N HIS A 144 -17.86 22.75 3.77
CA HIS A 144 -16.89 23.59 4.45
C HIS A 144 -15.48 23.42 3.90
N ALA A 145 -14.74 24.52 3.82
CA ALA A 145 -13.33 24.51 3.46
C ALA A 145 -12.49 24.03 4.64
N GLU A 146 -11.82 22.89 4.49
CA GLU A 146 -10.89 22.38 5.52
C GLU A 146 -9.48 22.92 5.34
N HIS A 147 -9.03 23.08 4.09
CA HIS A 147 -7.68 23.54 3.81
C HIS A 147 -7.59 24.31 2.50
N CYS A 148 -6.72 25.32 2.46
CA CYS A 148 -6.37 26.04 1.23
C CYS A 148 -4.85 26.15 1.14
N SER A 149 -4.27 25.89 -0.02
CA SER A 149 -2.79 25.98 -0.10
C SER A 149 -2.18 27.36 -0.22
N CYS A 150 -2.98 28.43 -0.24
CA CYS A 150 -2.37 29.73 -0.37
C CYS A 150 -1.38 29.94 0.80
N PRO A 151 -0.25 30.66 0.59
CA PRO A 151 0.76 30.83 1.62
C PRO A 151 0.22 31.39 2.96
N ASP A 152 -0.84 32.20 2.93
CA ASP A 152 -1.45 32.78 4.15
C ASP A 152 -2.06 31.70 5.06
N HIS A 153 -2.77 30.70 4.51
CA HIS A 153 -3.27 29.58 5.31
C HIS A 153 -2.14 28.65 5.75
N TRP A 154 -1.21 28.35 4.84
CA TRP A 154 -0.09 27.43 5.11
C TRP A 154 0.82 27.88 6.26
N PHE A 155 1.28 29.15 6.24
CA PHE A 155 2.23 29.63 7.25
C PHE A 155 1.57 30.07 8.56
N ARG A 156 0.27 30.39 8.54
CA ARG A 156 -0.41 30.98 9.70
C ARG A 156 -1.48 30.08 10.30
N ASN A 157 -1.71 28.91 9.70
CA ASN A 157 -2.68 27.89 10.12
C ASN A 157 -4.05 28.47 10.51
N ARG A 158 -4.56 29.41 9.68
CA ARG A 158 -5.82 30.13 9.92
C ARG A 158 -6.63 30.26 8.64
N PRO A 159 -7.96 30.44 8.69
CA PRO A 159 -8.78 30.63 7.49
C PRO A 159 -8.27 31.81 6.67
N CYS A 160 -7.86 31.54 5.43
CA CYS A 160 -7.44 32.60 4.50
C CYS A 160 -8.65 33.16 3.75
N ARG A 161 -8.46 34.29 3.05
CA ARG A 161 -9.51 34.90 2.21
C ARG A 161 -10.11 33.95 1.15
N HIS A 162 -9.35 32.97 0.66
CA HIS A 162 -9.86 32.00 -0.32
C HIS A 162 -10.83 31.01 0.32
N MET A 163 -10.53 30.56 1.55
CA MET A 163 -11.44 29.71 2.33
C MET A 163 -12.70 30.49 2.71
N GLN A 164 -12.55 31.75 3.11
CA GLN A 164 -13.70 32.62 3.41
C GLN A 164 -14.57 32.87 2.17
N ALA A 165 -13.97 33.13 1.00
CA ALA A 165 -14.69 33.23 -0.27
C ALA A 165 -15.41 31.93 -0.64
N TYR A 166 -14.80 30.77 -0.37
CA TYR A 166 -15.46 29.47 -0.56
C TYR A 166 -16.66 29.29 0.35
N GLU A 167 -16.53 29.59 1.65
CA GLU A 167 -17.63 29.53 2.62
C GLU A 167 -18.77 30.49 2.25
N LEU A 168 -18.44 31.69 1.78
CA LEU A 168 -19.41 32.67 1.29
C LEU A 168 -20.16 32.17 0.06
N LEU A 169 -19.45 31.57 -0.89
CA LEU A 169 -20.07 31.00 -2.08
C LEU A 169 -20.95 29.78 -1.72
N ALA A 170 -20.47 28.91 -0.83
CA ALA A 170 -21.23 27.77 -0.33
C ALA A 170 -22.48 28.22 0.44
N ALA A 171 -22.41 29.32 1.19
CA ALA A 171 -23.55 29.91 1.87
C ALA A 171 -24.59 30.47 0.89
N ARG A 172 -24.15 31.26 -0.12
CA ARG A 172 -25.05 31.78 -1.17
C ARG A 172 -25.74 30.66 -1.94
N GLN A 173 -25.02 29.59 -2.29
CA GLN A 173 -25.61 28.44 -2.98
C GLN A 173 -26.61 27.66 -2.11
N ARG A 174 -26.52 27.74 -0.77
CA ARG A 174 -27.53 27.19 0.15
C ARG A 174 -28.78 28.08 0.20
N GLU A 175 -28.62 29.39 0.05
CA GLU A 175 -29.72 30.36 0.00
C GLU A 175 -30.42 30.40 -1.37
N ASP A 176 -29.67 30.22 -2.47
CA ASP A 176 -30.15 30.23 -3.85
C ASP A 176 -30.68 28.87 -4.33
N ALA A 177 -30.77 27.84 -3.47
CA ALA A 177 -31.27 26.52 -3.85
C ALA A 177 -32.78 26.61 -4.22
N PRO A 178 -33.16 26.50 -5.51
CA PRO A 178 -34.54 26.65 -5.92
C PRO A 178 -35.34 25.40 -5.52
N THR A 179 -36.58 25.59 -5.06
CA THR A 179 -37.58 24.51 -5.05
C THR A 179 -37.72 23.96 -6.47
N SER A 180 -37.31 22.71 -6.68
CA SER A 180 -37.54 21.70 -7.74
C SER A 180 -38.28 21.98 -9.08
N ALA A 181 -38.69 23.20 -9.42
CA ALA A 181 -39.55 23.52 -10.57
C ALA A 181 -38.85 24.31 -11.70
N GLU A 182 -37.70 24.97 -11.46
CA GLU A 182 -37.07 25.87 -12.45
C GLU A 182 -35.86 25.28 -13.20
N GLN A 183 -35.51 24.01 -12.97
CA GLN A 183 -34.33 23.36 -13.56
C GLN A 183 -34.43 22.99 -15.06
N ARG A 184 -35.48 23.39 -15.79
CA ARG A 184 -35.69 22.95 -17.19
C ARG A 184 -35.45 23.98 -18.28
N SER A 185 -35.03 25.21 -18.00
CA SER A 185 -34.99 26.27 -19.02
C SER A 185 -33.64 26.92 -19.32
N THR A 186 -32.54 26.60 -18.63
CA THR A 186 -31.29 27.38 -18.74
C THR A 186 -30.05 26.61 -19.23
N GLU A 187 -30.18 25.34 -19.59
CA GLU A 187 -29.04 24.52 -20.06
C GLU A 187 -28.56 24.82 -21.50
N SER A 188 -29.23 25.69 -22.27
CA SER A 188 -28.90 25.88 -23.70
C SER A 188 -28.13 27.15 -24.08
N GLU A 189 -27.69 28.01 -23.14
CA GLU A 189 -27.13 29.33 -23.52
C GLU A 189 -25.75 29.71 -22.93
N ARG A 190 -24.97 28.77 -22.38
CA ARG A 190 -23.57 29.06 -21.97
C ARG A 190 -22.53 28.13 -22.59
N GLU A 191 -22.65 27.92 -23.90
CA GLU A 191 -21.48 27.78 -24.77
C GLU A 191 -21.16 29.17 -25.35
N LEU A 192 -20.07 29.81 -24.92
CA LEU A 192 -19.26 30.70 -25.77
C LEU A 192 -18.05 31.29 -25.03
N ARG A 193 -16.90 31.17 -25.71
CA ARG A 193 -15.67 31.98 -25.66
C ARG A 193 -14.58 31.57 -24.66
N GLY A 194 -13.66 30.77 -25.20
CA GLY A 194 -12.28 30.69 -24.73
C GLY A 194 -11.48 31.94 -25.10
N ASP A 195 -10.52 32.25 -24.24
CA ASP A 195 -9.13 32.62 -24.52
C ASP A 195 -8.60 33.35 -23.28
N ASN A 196 -7.88 32.62 -22.41
CA ASN A 196 -6.68 33.12 -21.77
C ASN A 196 -5.91 32.00 -21.08
N ARG A 197 -4.62 31.96 -21.39
CA ARG A 197 -3.63 30.97 -20.94
C ARG A 197 -3.34 31.16 -19.45
N ILE A 198 -3.58 30.10 -18.67
CA ILE A 198 -3.12 30.03 -17.28
C ILE A 198 -1.70 29.45 -17.27
N ALA A 199 -0.74 30.29 -16.90
CA ALA A 199 0.60 29.90 -16.51
C ALA A 199 0.74 30.14 -14.99
N ALA A 200 1.27 29.13 -14.29
CA ALA A 200 1.70 29.13 -12.88
C ALA A 200 0.64 28.84 -11.79
N ALA A 201 0.25 27.56 -11.64
CA ALA A 201 -0.43 27.00 -10.47
C ALA A 201 0.57 26.28 -9.51
N PRO A 202 0.91 26.79 -8.31
CA PRO A 202 1.91 26.13 -7.47
C PRO A 202 1.43 25.44 -6.18
N THR A 203 0.29 25.74 -5.55
CA THR A 203 0.27 25.57 -4.08
C THR A 203 -0.54 24.38 -3.48
N ILE A 204 -1.59 23.81 -4.09
CA ILE A 204 -2.40 22.64 -3.54
C ILE A 204 -1.93 21.34 -4.08
N ILE A 205 -1.40 21.45 -5.29
CA ILE A 205 -0.27 20.61 -5.66
C ILE A 205 0.62 20.47 -4.43
N GLY A 206 1.07 21.53 -3.73
CA GLY A 206 1.78 21.45 -2.44
C GLY A 206 1.24 20.41 -1.46
N SER A 207 0.10 20.57 -0.77
CA SER A 207 -0.29 19.63 0.31
C SER A 207 -0.71 18.22 -0.15
N VAL A 208 -1.23 18.06 -1.37
CA VAL A 208 -1.49 16.73 -1.94
C VAL A 208 -0.17 16.09 -2.39
N VAL A 209 0.73 16.87 -2.97
CA VAL A 209 2.10 16.46 -3.31
C VAL A 209 2.91 16.21 -2.07
N ASP A 210 2.72 16.91 -0.97
CA ASP A 210 3.46 16.72 0.27
C ASP A 210 3.00 15.44 0.96
N ARG A 211 1.70 15.12 0.93
CA ARG A 211 1.19 13.81 1.38
C ARG A 211 1.66 12.68 0.47
N GLU A 212 1.47 12.82 -0.84
CA GLU A 212 1.94 11.84 -1.81
C GLU A 212 3.48 11.71 -1.76
N ALA A 213 4.22 12.79 -1.51
CA ALA A 213 5.66 12.80 -1.35
C ALA A 213 6.09 12.19 -0.03
N ALA A 214 5.36 12.41 1.07
CA ALA A 214 5.62 11.73 2.33
C ALA A 214 5.41 10.22 2.17
N TRP A 215 4.36 9.82 1.45
CA TRP A 215 4.09 8.42 1.11
C TRP A 215 5.19 7.84 0.21
N GLU A 216 5.62 8.58 -0.80
CA GLU A 216 6.71 8.16 -1.68
C GLU A 216 8.05 8.12 -0.96
N SER A 217 8.32 9.05 -0.04
CA SER A 217 9.54 9.10 0.76
C SER A 217 9.58 7.95 1.75
N SER A 218 8.45 7.65 2.41
CA SER A 218 8.30 6.46 3.26
C SER A 218 8.51 5.18 2.46
N ARG A 219 7.86 5.06 1.29
CA ARG A 219 8.03 3.92 0.40
C ARG A 219 9.47 3.76 -0.07
N ASP A 220 10.10 4.82 -0.53
CA ASP A 220 11.44 4.78 -1.10
C ASP A 220 12.47 4.50 0.01
N ARG A 221 12.25 5.01 1.24
CA ARG A 221 13.01 4.63 2.44
C ARG A 221 12.84 3.14 2.75
N ASN A 222 11.62 2.64 2.75
CA ASN A 222 11.33 1.22 2.98
C ASN A 222 12.01 0.33 1.92
N LEU A 223 11.97 0.71 0.64
CA LEU A 223 12.67 -0.01 -0.44
C LEU A 223 14.19 0.08 -0.31
N TYR A 224 14.72 1.19 0.17
CA TYR A 224 16.14 1.38 0.43
C TYR A 224 16.63 0.46 1.55
N VAL A 225 15.98 0.51 2.72
CA VAL A 225 16.29 -0.34 3.87
C VAL A 225 16.20 -1.82 3.46
N TRP A 226 15.15 -2.17 2.72
CA TRP A 226 14.99 -3.51 2.17
C TRP A 226 16.12 -3.91 1.23
N GLN A 227 16.56 -3.00 0.35
CA GLN A 227 17.67 -3.26 -0.55
C GLN A 227 18.99 -3.46 0.21
N GLU A 228 19.28 -2.64 1.22
CA GLU A 228 20.51 -2.77 2.01
C GLU A 228 20.56 -4.10 2.76
N ARG A 229 19.45 -4.51 3.36
CA ARG A 229 19.39 -5.72 4.19
C ARG A 229 19.18 -7.00 3.41
N HIS A 230 18.53 -6.91 2.24
CA HIS A 230 18.14 -8.07 1.43
C HIS A 230 18.62 -7.96 -0.03
N ALA A 231 19.77 -7.32 -0.25
CA ALA A 231 20.52 -7.49 -1.48
C ALA A 231 20.78 -8.99 -1.71
N HIS A 232 20.75 -9.41 -2.98
CA HIS A 232 20.96 -10.82 -3.29
C HIS A 232 22.41 -11.21 -3.01
N ASP A 233 22.60 -12.20 -2.12
CA ASP A 233 23.91 -12.68 -1.68
C ASP A 233 24.62 -13.62 -2.69
N GLY A 234 23.96 -13.91 -3.81
CA GLY A 234 24.52 -14.70 -4.91
C GLY A 234 24.23 -16.19 -4.78
N VAL A 235 23.57 -16.62 -3.71
CA VAL A 235 23.21 -18.02 -3.48
C VAL A 235 21.87 -18.34 -4.14
N PHE A 236 21.91 -19.21 -5.16
CA PHE A 236 20.72 -19.80 -5.76
C PHE A 236 20.55 -21.24 -5.24
N VAL A 237 19.63 -21.42 -4.31
CA VAL A 237 19.28 -22.70 -3.69
C VAL A 237 18.74 -23.69 -4.72
N SER A 238 18.08 -23.22 -5.78
CA SER A 238 17.64 -24.12 -6.86
C SER A 238 18.78 -24.70 -7.70
N GLU A 239 19.99 -24.14 -7.61
CA GLU A 239 21.17 -24.54 -8.38
C GLU A 239 22.24 -25.23 -7.54
N SER A 240 22.05 -25.32 -6.22
CA SER A 240 23.01 -25.90 -5.29
C SER A 240 22.32 -26.81 -4.27
N ASP A 241 22.51 -28.13 -4.44
CA ASP A 241 22.07 -29.13 -3.47
C ASP A 241 22.75 -28.98 -2.11
N GLU A 242 24.01 -28.54 -2.10
CA GLU A 242 24.73 -28.22 -0.87
C GLU A 242 24.04 -27.06 -0.13
N ALA A 243 23.77 -25.94 -0.82
CA ALA A 243 23.10 -24.79 -0.20
C ALA A 243 21.71 -25.16 0.34
N TRP A 244 20.96 -25.99 -0.38
CA TRP A 244 19.68 -26.51 0.09
C TRP A 244 19.83 -27.40 1.32
N THR A 245 20.79 -28.32 1.31
CA THR A 245 21.04 -29.24 2.43
C THR A 245 21.44 -28.48 3.68
N THR A 246 22.38 -27.53 3.56
CA THR A 246 22.78 -26.65 4.66
C THR A 246 21.60 -25.85 5.21
N LEU A 247 20.77 -25.26 4.34
CA LEU A 247 19.58 -24.52 4.76
C LEU A 247 18.60 -25.41 5.52
N ARG A 248 18.31 -26.60 4.98
CA ARG A 248 17.42 -27.59 5.61
C ARG A 248 17.92 -28.06 6.96
N GLU A 249 19.20 -28.37 7.07
CA GLU A 249 19.80 -28.80 8.33
C GLU A 249 19.78 -27.69 9.36
N THR A 250 20.02 -26.45 8.95
CA THR A 250 19.95 -25.28 9.82
C THR A 250 18.55 -25.11 10.39
N VAL A 251 17.51 -25.15 9.54
CA VAL A 251 16.12 -25.08 10.01
C VAL A 251 15.68 -26.35 10.75
N ALA A 252 16.39 -27.47 10.64
CA ALA A 252 16.11 -28.63 11.47
C ALA A 252 16.68 -28.47 12.89
N ARG A 253 17.87 -27.89 13.04
CA ARG A 253 18.60 -27.77 14.32
C ARG A 253 18.11 -26.60 15.19
N ASP A 254 17.89 -25.42 14.62
CA ASP A 254 17.59 -24.19 15.38
C ASP A 254 16.09 -24.06 15.77
N GLY A 255 15.40 -25.18 15.94
CA GLY A 255 13.94 -25.17 16.09
C GLY A 255 13.19 -24.63 14.86
N GLY A 256 13.87 -24.44 13.73
CA GLY A 256 13.35 -24.11 12.39
C GLY A 256 12.73 -22.74 12.17
N LEU A 257 12.10 -22.16 13.19
CA LEU A 257 11.55 -20.82 13.13
C LEU A 257 12.34 -19.83 14.00
N GLY A 258 13.39 -20.28 14.69
CA GLY A 258 14.16 -19.47 15.62
C GLY A 258 13.35 -18.99 16.84
N GLU A 259 13.91 -18.02 17.55
CA GLU A 259 13.32 -17.40 18.75
C GLU A 259 12.37 -16.26 18.39
N TYR A 260 11.50 -15.90 19.34
CA TYR A 260 10.63 -14.73 19.20
C TYR A 260 11.45 -13.44 19.28
N GLU A 261 11.26 -12.55 18.32
CA GLU A 261 11.97 -11.28 18.24
C GLU A 261 11.05 -10.12 18.68
N THR A 262 11.60 -9.11 19.36
CA THR A 262 10.84 -7.92 19.76
C THR A 262 11.28 -6.65 19.03
N GLU A 263 12.41 -6.69 18.35
CA GLU A 263 13.01 -5.53 17.69
C GLU A 263 13.35 -5.87 16.24
N HIS A 264 13.11 -4.91 15.34
CA HIS A 264 13.45 -5.01 13.92
C HIS A 264 12.94 -6.28 13.23
N VAL A 265 11.74 -6.73 13.62
CA VAL A 265 11.17 -7.98 13.13
C VAL A 265 10.84 -7.88 11.65
N LEU A 266 10.41 -6.71 11.17
CA LEU A 266 10.20 -6.43 9.75
C LEU A 266 11.44 -5.82 9.09
N ASP A 267 12.62 -6.09 9.67
CA ASP A 267 13.92 -5.70 9.16
C ASP A 267 14.06 -4.18 8.95
N GLY A 268 13.45 -3.39 9.83
CA GLY A 268 13.57 -1.91 9.82
C GLY A 268 12.70 -1.20 8.78
N VAL A 269 11.83 -1.94 8.09
CA VAL A 269 10.82 -1.35 7.20
C VAL A 269 9.68 -0.79 8.05
N ASP A 270 9.34 0.48 7.86
CA ASP A 270 8.20 1.12 8.53
C ASP A 270 6.91 0.88 7.72
N THR A 271 6.48 -0.38 7.67
CA THR A 271 5.18 -0.77 7.11
C THR A 271 4.20 -1.07 8.24
N THR A 272 2.95 -0.66 8.08
CA THR A 272 1.90 -1.03 9.02
C THR A 272 1.26 -2.35 8.64
N PHE A 273 0.76 -3.06 9.65
CA PHE A 273 0.02 -4.30 9.47
C PHE A 273 -1.10 -4.44 10.49
N GLY A 274 -1.97 -5.41 10.28
CA GLY A 274 -2.96 -5.84 11.26
C GLY A 274 -3.11 -7.36 11.19
N ILE A 275 -3.60 -7.97 12.25
CA ILE A 275 -3.82 -9.40 12.34
C ILE A 275 -5.20 -9.73 12.89
N GLU A 276 -5.74 -10.86 12.43
CA GLU A 276 -6.97 -11.47 12.93
C GLU A 276 -6.66 -12.92 13.34
N LEU A 277 -6.82 -13.25 14.63
CA LEU A 277 -6.58 -14.57 15.19
C LEU A 277 -7.91 -15.25 15.49
N GLU A 278 -8.23 -16.32 14.76
CA GLU A 278 -9.40 -17.15 15.05
C GLU A 278 -9.04 -18.28 16.03
N VAL A 279 -9.82 -18.44 17.09
CA VAL A 279 -9.62 -19.50 18.11
C VAL A 279 -10.94 -20.14 18.54
N GLU A 280 -10.87 -21.39 18.99
CA GLU A 280 -11.98 -22.16 19.55
C GLU A 280 -11.64 -22.66 20.97
N GLY A 281 -12.63 -23.25 21.66
CA GLY A 281 -12.44 -23.84 22.98
C GLY A 281 -12.38 -22.82 24.12
N VAL A 282 -12.72 -21.55 23.85
CA VAL A 282 -12.74 -20.45 24.81
C VAL A 282 -14.02 -19.65 24.70
N ASN A 283 -14.44 -19.05 25.82
CA ASN A 283 -15.52 -18.07 25.82
C ASN A 283 -14.95 -16.69 25.43
N GLY A 284 -15.43 -16.13 24.31
CA GLY A 284 -14.95 -14.83 23.84
C GLY A 284 -15.18 -13.67 24.81
N HIS A 285 -16.17 -13.73 25.70
CA HIS A 285 -16.35 -12.72 26.75
C HIS A 285 -15.23 -12.80 27.80
N ASP A 286 -14.78 -14.00 28.16
CA ASP A 286 -13.69 -14.20 29.12
C ASP A 286 -12.34 -13.77 28.51
N VAL A 287 -12.15 -14.00 27.20
CA VAL A 287 -11.01 -13.48 26.44
C VAL A 287 -11.03 -11.95 26.45
N ALA A 288 -12.15 -11.32 26.09
CA ALA A 288 -12.28 -9.86 26.07
C ALA A 288 -12.00 -9.24 27.45
N ALA A 289 -12.55 -9.82 28.51
CA ALA A 289 -12.30 -9.37 29.88
C ALA A 289 -10.83 -9.53 30.29
N ALA A 290 -10.14 -10.58 29.83
CA ALA A 290 -8.71 -10.77 30.10
C ALA A 290 -7.83 -9.76 29.32
N LEU A 291 -8.12 -9.51 28.04
CA LEU A 291 -7.45 -8.47 27.27
C LEU A 291 -7.65 -7.09 27.89
N HIS A 292 -8.84 -6.80 28.42
CA HIS A 292 -9.11 -5.56 29.14
C HIS A 292 -8.27 -5.44 30.42
N ARG A 293 -8.21 -6.50 31.24
CA ARG A 293 -7.36 -6.51 32.46
C ARG A 293 -5.87 -6.35 32.15
N ALA A 294 -5.42 -6.83 30.99
CA ALA A 294 -4.06 -6.65 30.51
C ALA A 294 -3.80 -5.25 29.91
N GLY A 295 -4.80 -4.38 29.83
CA GLY A 295 -4.68 -3.04 29.25
C GLY A 295 -4.62 -3.02 27.71
N LEU A 296 -4.98 -4.12 27.05
CA LEU A 296 -4.89 -4.27 25.58
C LEU A 296 -6.21 -3.93 24.86
N SER A 297 -7.34 -4.01 25.56
CA SER A 297 -8.69 -3.75 25.05
C SER A 297 -9.44 -2.77 25.95
N GLU A 298 -10.21 -1.86 25.37
CA GLU A 298 -11.16 -1.03 26.12
C GLU A 298 -12.47 -1.77 26.44
N SER A 299 -12.79 -2.82 25.69
CA SER A 299 -14.03 -3.58 25.87
C SER A 299 -13.86 -4.72 26.86
N LEU A 300 -14.78 -4.80 27.83
CA LEU A 300 -14.92 -5.91 28.77
C LEU A 300 -15.63 -7.14 28.16
N THR A 301 -16.32 -6.96 27.04
CA THR A 301 -17.15 -8.00 26.42
C THR A 301 -16.82 -8.20 24.96
N MET A 302 -17.10 -9.40 24.46
CA MET A 302 -17.03 -9.71 23.04
C MET A 302 -18.07 -8.89 22.27
N GLY A 303 -17.63 -8.29 21.17
CA GLY A 303 -18.49 -7.62 20.20
C GLY A 303 -19.13 -8.60 19.21
N GLY A 304 -20.16 -8.14 18.51
CA GLY A 304 -20.69 -8.87 17.36
C GLY A 304 -19.76 -8.77 16.15
N TYR A 305 -20.07 -9.54 15.10
CA TYR A 305 -19.33 -9.55 13.83
C TYR A 305 -19.11 -8.16 13.22
N THR A 306 -20.07 -7.24 13.37
CA THR A 306 -20.01 -5.88 12.82
C THR A 306 -19.49 -4.82 13.79
N THR A 307 -19.10 -5.19 15.01
CA THR A 307 -18.69 -4.23 16.04
C THR A 307 -17.38 -3.54 15.66
N SER A 308 -17.36 -2.21 15.69
CA SER A 308 -16.12 -1.42 15.59
C SER A 308 -15.51 -1.21 16.98
N PHE A 309 -14.17 -1.16 17.03
CA PHE A 309 -13.41 -0.93 18.26
C PHE A 309 -12.73 0.44 18.19
N ALA A 310 -12.38 0.97 19.36
CA ALA A 310 -11.66 2.24 19.45
C ALA A 310 -10.31 2.15 18.70
N PRO A 311 -9.90 3.21 17.99
CA PRO A 311 -8.60 3.24 17.32
C PRO A 311 -7.46 2.94 18.31
N GLY A 312 -6.54 2.05 17.93
CA GLY A 312 -5.39 1.70 18.77
C GLY A 312 -5.63 0.58 19.78
N THR A 313 -6.84 0.04 19.86
CA THR A 313 -7.18 -1.04 20.82
C THR A 313 -7.40 -2.39 20.12
N TRP A 314 -7.10 -3.47 20.83
CA TRP A 314 -7.47 -4.83 20.40
C TRP A 314 -8.95 -5.09 20.68
N GLY A 315 -9.58 -5.89 19.84
CA GLY A 315 -10.98 -6.27 20.00
C GLY A 315 -11.22 -7.76 19.86
N VAL A 316 -12.30 -8.24 20.47
CA VAL A 316 -12.75 -9.64 20.38
C VAL A 316 -14.14 -9.66 19.75
N ARG A 317 -14.33 -10.46 18.70
CA ARG A 317 -15.58 -10.59 17.95
C ARG A 317 -16.09 -12.01 17.91
N SER A 318 -17.40 -12.14 17.72
CA SER A 318 -17.98 -13.39 17.24
C SER A 318 -17.70 -13.59 15.75
N ASP A 319 -17.38 -14.83 15.38
CA ASP A 319 -17.27 -15.26 13.98
C ASP A 319 -18.14 -16.50 13.74
N GLY A 320 -19.01 -16.43 12.73
CA GLY A 320 -19.99 -17.47 12.43
C GLY A 320 -19.40 -18.78 11.90
N SER A 321 -18.12 -18.78 11.52
CA SER A 321 -17.39 -19.96 11.09
C SER A 321 -16.72 -20.72 12.24
N LEU A 322 -16.80 -20.22 13.48
CA LEU A 322 -16.25 -20.85 14.68
C LEU A 322 -17.34 -21.55 15.51
N VAL A 323 -17.00 -22.60 16.24
CA VAL A 323 -17.89 -23.24 17.23
C VAL A 323 -17.29 -23.04 18.63
N GLY A 324 -17.96 -22.24 19.47
CA GLY A 324 -17.51 -22.00 20.84
C GLY A 324 -16.13 -21.33 20.88
N GLY A 325 -16.01 -20.20 20.18
CA GLY A 325 -14.75 -19.49 19.97
C GLY A 325 -14.95 -18.00 19.68
N CYS A 326 -13.87 -17.33 19.31
CA CYS A 326 -13.87 -15.91 18.96
C CYS A 326 -12.76 -15.55 17.98
N GLU A 327 -12.88 -14.37 17.37
CA GLU A 327 -11.83 -13.74 16.55
C GLU A 327 -11.24 -12.55 17.32
N ILE A 328 -9.92 -12.52 17.46
CA ILE A 328 -9.18 -11.40 18.04
C ILE A 328 -8.66 -10.54 16.90
N VAL A 329 -9.04 -9.27 16.87
CA VAL A 329 -8.72 -8.32 15.81
C VAL A 329 -7.79 -7.24 16.35
N SER A 330 -6.67 -7.01 15.66
CA SER A 330 -5.70 -6.00 16.06
C SER A 330 -6.13 -4.59 15.66
N PRO A 331 -5.59 -3.56 16.36
CA PRO A 331 -5.49 -2.22 15.78
C PRO A 331 -4.49 -2.22 14.62
N VAL A 332 -4.23 -1.04 14.02
CA VAL A 332 -3.10 -0.88 13.09
C VAL A 332 -1.80 -0.96 13.87
N LEU A 333 -0.98 -1.95 13.55
CA LEU A 333 0.29 -2.29 14.21
C LEU A 333 1.49 -1.76 13.42
N ARG A 334 2.61 -1.61 14.12
CA ARG A 334 3.93 -1.24 13.57
C ARG A 334 5.01 -2.15 14.14
N ASP A 335 6.14 -2.28 13.43
CA ASP A 335 7.29 -3.05 13.91
C ASP A 335 7.96 -2.36 15.10
N THR A 336 7.42 -2.60 16.30
CA THR A 336 7.80 -1.95 17.56
C THR A 336 7.82 -2.99 18.68
N PRO A 337 8.70 -2.86 19.69
CA PRO A 337 8.71 -3.74 20.85
C PRO A 337 7.35 -3.90 21.51
N GLU A 338 6.59 -2.82 21.62
CA GLU A 338 5.27 -2.80 22.24
C GLU A 338 4.27 -3.66 21.45
N THR A 339 4.33 -3.61 20.12
CA THR A 339 3.48 -4.45 19.25
C THR A 339 3.77 -5.93 19.45
N TRP A 340 5.05 -6.31 19.45
CA TRP A 340 5.44 -7.72 19.61
C TRP A 340 5.20 -8.22 21.04
N GLN A 341 5.41 -7.38 22.05
CA GLN A 341 5.03 -7.69 23.43
C GLN A 341 3.51 -7.89 23.56
N ALA A 342 2.69 -7.03 22.93
CA ALA A 342 1.24 -7.19 22.93
C ALA A 342 0.81 -8.50 22.26
N ILE A 343 1.38 -8.85 21.10
CA ILE A 343 1.10 -10.14 20.44
C ILE A 343 1.48 -11.32 21.33
N SER A 344 2.67 -11.28 21.94
CA SER A 344 3.12 -12.32 22.87
C SER A 344 2.16 -12.46 24.06
N GLU A 345 1.76 -11.35 24.65
CA GLU A 345 0.83 -11.33 25.79
C GLU A 345 -0.56 -11.87 25.42
N ILE A 346 -1.08 -11.51 24.24
CA ILE A 346 -2.35 -12.06 23.74
C ILE A 346 -2.25 -13.57 23.58
N THR A 347 -1.19 -14.07 22.95
CA THR A 347 -1.01 -15.52 22.78
C THR A 347 -0.86 -16.25 24.11
N ARG A 348 -0.21 -15.64 25.11
CA ARG A 348 -0.13 -16.16 26.48
C ARG A 348 -1.51 -16.25 27.12
N ILE A 349 -2.30 -15.18 27.07
CA ILE A 349 -3.68 -15.14 27.61
C ILE A 349 -4.53 -16.23 26.96
N LEU A 350 -4.48 -16.33 25.62
CA LEU A 350 -5.24 -17.35 24.88
C LEU A 350 -4.82 -18.77 25.29
N HIS A 351 -3.52 -19.01 25.40
CA HIS A 351 -2.99 -20.31 25.83
C HIS A 351 -3.43 -20.67 27.26
N GLU A 352 -3.36 -19.73 28.20
CA GLU A 352 -3.79 -19.93 29.60
C GLU A 352 -5.28 -20.20 29.74
N GLN A 353 -6.10 -19.62 28.87
CA GLN A 353 -7.54 -19.90 28.82
C GLN A 353 -7.87 -21.20 28.08
N GLY A 354 -6.87 -21.90 27.53
CA GLY A 354 -7.08 -23.17 26.83
C GLY A 354 -7.56 -23.01 25.38
N ALA A 355 -7.29 -21.87 24.74
CA ALA A 355 -7.62 -21.63 23.34
C ALA A 355 -6.99 -22.70 22.43
N GLN A 356 -7.78 -23.13 21.44
CA GLN A 356 -7.42 -24.15 20.47
C GLN A 356 -7.57 -23.61 19.06
N THR A 357 -6.83 -24.23 18.14
CA THR A 357 -6.94 -24.00 16.70
C THR A 357 -7.31 -25.30 16.02
N SER A 358 -8.21 -25.23 15.05
CA SER A 358 -8.82 -26.39 14.39
C SER A 358 -8.94 -26.19 12.88
N GLN A 359 -9.61 -27.11 12.19
CA GLN A 359 -10.01 -26.96 10.78
C GLN A 359 -11.04 -25.84 10.55
N ARG A 360 -11.39 -25.06 11.58
CA ARG A 360 -12.32 -23.93 11.48
C ARG A 360 -11.65 -22.59 11.66
N THR A 361 -10.43 -22.59 12.21
CA THR A 361 -9.64 -21.39 12.51
C THR A 361 -8.68 -21.07 11.38
N GLY A 362 -8.65 -19.81 10.95
CA GLY A 362 -7.65 -19.22 10.07
C GLY A 362 -6.77 -18.19 10.79
N PHE A 363 -5.79 -17.68 10.05
CA PHE A 363 -5.01 -16.53 10.46
C PHE A 363 -4.95 -15.54 9.30
N HIS A 364 -5.36 -14.30 9.55
CA HIS A 364 -5.37 -13.26 8.52
C HIS A 364 -4.38 -12.16 8.88
N ILE A 365 -3.62 -11.72 7.88
CA ILE A 365 -2.67 -10.61 8.00
C ILE A 365 -3.03 -9.53 7.00
N HIS A 366 -3.42 -8.36 7.49
CA HIS A 366 -3.63 -7.18 6.68
C HIS A 366 -2.34 -6.38 6.59
N MET A 367 -1.61 -6.49 5.48
CA MET A 367 -0.42 -5.67 5.25
C MET A 367 -0.79 -4.40 4.49
N ALA A 368 -0.28 -3.24 4.92
CA ALA A 368 -0.44 -2.01 4.16
C ALA A 368 0.17 -2.15 2.75
N HIS A 369 -0.57 -1.71 1.72
CA HIS A 369 -0.18 -1.94 0.33
C HIS A 369 0.63 -0.77 -0.28
N ASP A 370 1.05 0.20 0.52
CA ASP A 370 1.72 1.43 0.05
C ASP A 370 2.97 1.13 -0.79
N ILE A 371 3.66 0.03 -0.48
CA ILE A 371 4.82 -0.43 -1.22
C ILE A 371 4.51 -0.82 -2.68
N LEU A 372 3.29 -1.29 -2.93
CA LEU A 372 2.84 -1.67 -4.27
C LEU A 372 2.39 -0.47 -5.11
N ASP A 373 2.06 0.66 -4.46
CA ASP A 373 1.55 1.92 -5.04
C ASP A 373 0.53 1.77 -6.19
N ASP A 374 0.31 2.86 -6.93
CA ASP A 374 -0.55 2.90 -8.12
C ASP A 374 0.11 2.32 -9.39
N ARG A 375 1.20 1.55 -9.26
CA ARG A 375 1.87 0.93 -10.40
C ARG A 375 1.44 -0.52 -10.55
N GLY A 376 0.49 -0.75 -11.46
CA GLY A 376 -0.04 -2.08 -11.76
C GLY A 376 1.01 -3.18 -12.02
N TYR A 377 2.23 -2.86 -12.47
CA TYR A 377 3.29 -3.88 -12.63
C TYR A 377 3.83 -4.45 -11.29
N ARG A 378 3.67 -3.75 -10.16
CA ARG A 378 3.99 -4.27 -8.82
C ARG A 378 2.91 -5.26 -8.38
N TRP A 379 1.64 -4.92 -8.61
CA TRP A 379 0.51 -5.83 -8.44
C TRP A 379 0.58 -7.06 -9.34
N GLN A 380 1.05 -6.91 -10.58
CA GLN A 380 1.34 -8.04 -11.47
C GLN A 380 2.38 -8.98 -10.86
N ARG A 381 3.44 -8.45 -10.21
CA ARG A 381 4.44 -9.28 -9.52
C ARG A 381 3.87 -9.98 -8.29
N LEU A 382 3.07 -9.30 -7.47
CA LEU A 382 2.32 -9.95 -6.38
C LEU A 382 1.46 -11.10 -6.93
N GLY A 383 0.71 -10.86 -8.01
CA GLY A 383 -0.07 -11.90 -8.67
C GLY A 383 0.77 -13.06 -9.19
N ARG A 384 1.97 -12.80 -9.72
CA ARG A 384 2.92 -13.85 -10.17
C ARG A 384 3.37 -14.72 -8.99
N TYR A 385 3.70 -14.13 -7.85
CA TYR A 385 4.02 -14.88 -6.62
C TYR A 385 2.86 -15.78 -6.20
N MET A 386 1.67 -15.20 -6.06
CA MET A 386 0.51 -15.92 -5.54
C MET A 386 -0.02 -17.00 -6.48
N VAL A 387 0.17 -16.87 -7.79
CA VAL A 387 -0.21 -17.91 -8.76
C VAL A 387 0.87 -18.98 -8.85
N GLY A 388 2.14 -18.59 -9.02
CA GLY A 388 3.23 -19.54 -9.26
C GLY A 388 3.63 -20.37 -8.05
N TYR A 389 3.50 -19.81 -6.85
CA TYR A 389 3.92 -20.43 -5.61
C TYR A 389 2.77 -20.62 -4.63
N SER A 390 1.53 -20.67 -5.13
CA SER A 390 0.32 -20.85 -4.31
C SER A 390 0.44 -22.03 -3.34
N ARG A 391 0.97 -23.17 -3.81
CA ARG A 391 1.16 -24.38 -3.02
C ARG A 391 2.15 -24.16 -1.88
N GLU A 392 3.26 -23.48 -2.15
CA GLU A 392 4.27 -23.15 -1.14
C GLU A 392 3.72 -22.17 -0.10
N TYR A 393 2.91 -21.18 -0.50
CA TYR A 393 2.23 -20.27 0.42
C TYR A 393 1.21 -20.99 1.32
N LEU A 394 0.42 -21.89 0.76
CA LEU A 394 -0.50 -22.72 1.54
C LEU A 394 0.26 -23.60 2.52
N GLN A 395 1.38 -24.18 2.08
CA GLN A 395 2.22 -25.02 2.93
C GLN A 395 2.81 -24.24 4.10
N MET A 396 3.46 -23.11 3.84
CA MET A 396 3.97 -22.22 4.90
C MET A 396 2.85 -21.67 5.80
N GLY A 397 1.67 -21.42 5.23
CA GLY A 397 0.48 -20.99 5.97
C GLY A 397 -0.12 -22.06 6.87
N ALA A 398 0.17 -23.33 6.60
CA ALA A 398 -0.30 -24.47 7.35
C ALA A 398 0.72 -24.97 8.38
N THR A 399 1.69 -24.11 8.73
CA THR A 399 2.73 -24.40 9.72
C THR A 399 2.11 -24.84 11.03
N ARG A 400 2.59 -25.98 11.52
CA ARG A 400 2.19 -26.50 12.82
C ARG A 400 2.74 -25.62 13.95
N SER A 401 1.87 -25.26 14.89
CA SER A 401 2.24 -24.62 16.15
C SER A 401 3.25 -25.46 16.94
N ARG A 402 4.26 -24.83 17.54
CA ARG A 402 5.23 -25.49 18.44
C ARG A 402 4.62 -25.80 19.81
N LEU A 403 3.47 -25.17 20.13
CA LEU A 403 2.71 -25.40 21.35
C LEU A 403 1.81 -26.64 21.25
N THR A 404 1.51 -27.10 20.03
CA THR A 404 0.72 -28.33 19.81
C THR A 404 1.60 -29.56 19.97
N ARG A 405 1.17 -30.51 20.81
CA ARG A 405 1.91 -31.76 21.03
C ARG A 405 2.16 -32.52 19.72
N PRO A 406 3.40 -32.97 19.41
CA PRO A 406 3.80 -33.56 18.11
C PRO A 406 2.95 -34.74 17.60
N GLU A 407 2.35 -35.50 18.50
CA GLU A 407 1.53 -36.68 18.21
C GLU A 407 0.14 -36.36 17.64
N LEU A 408 -0.35 -35.12 17.80
CA LEU A 408 -1.64 -34.73 17.24
C LEU A 408 -1.52 -34.50 15.72
N PRO A 409 -2.51 -34.88 14.90
CA PRO A 409 -2.47 -34.58 13.48
C PRO A 409 -2.55 -33.06 13.26
N ASN A 410 -1.78 -32.54 12.29
CA ASN A 410 -1.95 -31.16 11.85
C ASN A 410 -3.32 -31.03 11.18
N GLN A 411 -4.21 -30.22 11.77
CA GLN A 411 -5.57 -30.06 11.28
C GLN A 411 -5.62 -28.87 10.33
N HIS A 412 -6.18 -29.06 9.14
CA HIS A 412 -6.25 -28.04 8.10
C HIS A 412 -7.68 -27.62 7.81
N ARG A 413 -7.95 -26.31 7.75
CA ARG A 413 -9.24 -25.74 7.33
C ARG A 413 -9.57 -25.99 5.86
N GLY A 414 -8.60 -26.53 5.12
CA GLY A 414 -8.66 -26.67 3.68
C GLY A 414 -8.58 -25.33 2.96
N THR A 415 -9.01 -25.30 1.69
CA THR A 415 -8.88 -24.11 0.82
C THR A 415 -10.19 -23.35 0.63
N ASN A 416 -11.28 -23.75 1.30
CA ASN A 416 -12.60 -23.14 1.10
C ASN A 416 -12.63 -21.65 1.47
N TYR A 417 -11.92 -21.29 2.55
CA TYR A 417 -11.78 -19.90 3.04
C TYR A 417 -10.45 -19.24 2.63
N THR A 418 -9.58 -20.02 1.96
CA THR A 418 -8.27 -19.60 1.43
C THR A 418 -8.03 -20.23 0.05
N GLN A 419 -8.76 -19.73 -0.95
CA GLN A 419 -8.68 -20.26 -2.30
C GLN A 419 -7.42 -19.77 -3.02
N PRO A 420 -6.72 -20.65 -3.74
CA PRO A 420 -5.60 -20.26 -4.60
C PRO A 420 -5.98 -19.20 -5.63
N LEU A 421 -5.07 -18.27 -5.90
CA LEU A 421 -5.22 -17.39 -7.04
C LEU A 421 -4.96 -18.15 -8.34
N ARG A 422 -5.90 -18.04 -9.28
CA ARG A 422 -5.79 -18.63 -10.62
C ARG A 422 -5.16 -17.66 -11.61
N LYS A 423 -4.51 -18.19 -12.65
CA LYS A 423 -3.95 -17.43 -13.78
C LYS A 423 -4.95 -16.41 -14.35
N THR A 424 -6.22 -16.79 -14.50
CA THR A 424 -7.30 -15.95 -15.01
C THR A 424 -7.57 -14.70 -14.16
N HIS A 425 -7.30 -14.74 -12.85
CA HIS A 425 -7.43 -13.56 -11.99
C HIS A 425 -6.32 -12.52 -12.24
N VAL A 426 -5.13 -12.99 -12.62
CA VAL A 426 -3.91 -12.17 -12.70
C VAL A 426 -3.66 -11.65 -14.12
N VAL A 427 -3.89 -12.45 -15.17
CA VAL A 427 -3.57 -12.05 -16.57
C VAL A 427 -4.38 -10.84 -17.08
N LYS A 428 -5.47 -10.47 -16.40
CA LYS A 428 -6.24 -9.26 -16.69
C LYS A 428 -5.63 -7.97 -16.13
N LEU A 429 -4.63 -8.07 -15.24
CA LEU A 429 -3.89 -6.91 -14.75
C LEU A 429 -3.13 -6.23 -15.89
N ARG A 430 -3.06 -4.89 -15.83
CA ARG A 430 -2.31 -4.05 -16.76
C ARG A 430 -1.24 -3.29 -15.99
N LYS A 431 -0.14 -2.95 -16.68
CA LYS A 431 0.98 -2.19 -16.08
C LYS A 431 0.57 -0.82 -15.53
N ASN A 432 -0.48 -0.23 -16.11
CA ASN A 432 -0.98 1.10 -15.79
C ASN A 432 -2.24 1.07 -14.92
N ASP A 433 -2.64 -0.10 -14.41
CA ASP A 433 -3.73 -0.18 -13.44
C ASP A 433 -3.35 0.58 -12.18
N THR A 434 -4.27 1.38 -11.68
CA THR A 434 -4.24 1.94 -10.32
C THR A 434 -4.33 0.83 -9.27
N ALA A 435 -3.99 1.13 -8.01
CA ALA A 435 -4.13 0.17 -6.91
C ALA A 435 -5.56 -0.38 -6.82
N MET A 436 -6.57 0.49 -6.96
CA MET A 436 -7.99 0.12 -6.91
C MET A 436 -8.39 -0.81 -8.07
N GLU A 437 -7.98 -0.51 -9.30
CA GLU A 437 -8.26 -1.35 -10.46
C GLU A 437 -7.58 -2.72 -10.35
N ALA A 438 -6.31 -2.74 -9.93
CA ALA A 438 -5.56 -3.96 -9.74
C ALA A 438 -6.19 -4.84 -8.64
N SER A 439 -6.59 -4.22 -7.53
CA SER A 439 -7.28 -4.88 -6.40
C SER A 439 -8.58 -5.53 -6.85
N ARG A 440 -9.50 -4.77 -7.49
CA ARG A 440 -10.76 -5.29 -8.04
C ARG A 440 -10.53 -6.48 -8.98
N LYS A 441 -9.47 -6.41 -9.80
CA LYS A 441 -9.09 -7.49 -10.71
C LYS A 441 -8.62 -8.73 -9.93
N ILE A 442 -7.67 -8.62 -9.01
CA ILE A 442 -7.12 -9.77 -8.28
C ILE A 442 -8.23 -10.55 -7.54
N ILE A 443 -9.09 -9.84 -6.81
CA ILE A 443 -10.21 -10.51 -6.11
C ILE A 443 -11.32 -10.93 -7.07
N GLY A 444 -11.37 -10.38 -8.28
CA GLY A 444 -12.43 -10.70 -9.25
C GLY A 444 -13.80 -10.48 -8.65
N TYR A 445 -14.00 -9.29 -8.09
CA TYR A 445 -15.13 -8.98 -7.23
C TYR A 445 -16.47 -9.16 -7.96
N THR A 446 -17.27 -10.12 -7.53
CA THR A 446 -18.64 -10.35 -8.00
C THR A 446 -19.63 -10.48 -6.84
N GLY A 447 -19.17 -10.32 -5.60
CA GLY A 447 -19.95 -10.45 -4.37
C GLY A 447 -19.10 -10.96 -3.20
N HIS A 448 -19.76 -11.24 -2.08
CA HIS A 448 -19.10 -11.56 -0.80
C HIS A 448 -18.26 -12.84 -0.84
N SER A 449 -18.62 -13.85 -1.64
CA SER A 449 -17.83 -15.09 -1.78
C SER A 449 -16.50 -14.89 -2.52
N SER A 450 -16.32 -13.79 -3.27
CA SER A 450 -15.07 -13.49 -3.97
C SER A 450 -13.89 -13.20 -3.03
N ARG A 451 -14.16 -12.97 -1.73
CA ARG A 451 -13.16 -12.62 -0.70
C ARG A 451 -12.34 -13.79 -0.18
N TYR A 452 -12.80 -15.04 -0.37
CA TYR A 452 -12.19 -16.24 0.20
C TYR A 452 -10.95 -16.71 -0.57
N LYS A 453 -10.04 -15.79 -0.89
CA LYS A 453 -8.81 -16.04 -1.64
C LYS A 453 -7.61 -15.88 -0.71
N MET A 454 -6.54 -16.66 -0.94
CA MET A 454 -5.28 -16.56 -0.17
C MET A 454 -4.71 -15.13 -0.12
N VAL A 455 -5.01 -14.32 -1.14
CA VAL A 455 -4.86 -12.87 -1.10
C VAL A 455 -6.20 -12.22 -1.38
N ASN A 456 -6.61 -11.35 -0.48
CA ASN A 456 -7.87 -10.63 -0.54
C ASN A 456 -7.64 -9.11 -0.40
N THR A 457 -8.32 -8.34 -1.24
CA THR A 457 -8.30 -6.87 -1.23
C THR A 457 -9.72 -6.30 -1.09
N ALA A 458 -10.71 -7.11 -0.67
CA ALA A 458 -12.10 -6.66 -0.54
C ALA A 458 -12.23 -5.47 0.41
N LYS A 459 -11.51 -5.48 1.55
CA LYS A 459 -11.49 -4.36 2.51
C LYS A 459 -11.06 -3.03 1.88
N PHE A 460 -10.12 -3.08 0.93
CA PHE A 460 -9.74 -1.90 0.15
C PHE A 460 -10.81 -1.49 -0.86
N VAL A 461 -11.36 -2.46 -1.59
CA VAL A 461 -12.36 -2.20 -2.64
C VAL A 461 -13.69 -1.69 -2.07
N GLU A 462 -14.14 -2.24 -0.94
CA GLU A 462 -15.43 -1.96 -0.32
C GLU A 462 -15.38 -0.79 0.68
N HIS A 463 -14.27 -0.65 1.41
CA HIS A 463 -14.16 0.29 2.53
C HIS A 463 -13.00 1.27 2.41
N GLY A 464 -12.21 1.21 1.32
CA GLY A 464 -11.08 2.12 1.11
C GLY A 464 -9.91 1.89 2.05
N VAL A 465 -9.88 0.78 2.80
CA VAL A 465 -8.77 0.46 3.73
C VAL A 465 -7.59 -0.11 2.91
N PRO A 466 -6.46 0.60 2.79
CA PRO A 466 -5.41 0.29 1.81
C PRO A 466 -4.50 -0.86 2.25
N THR A 467 -5.08 -2.05 2.41
CA THR A 467 -4.36 -3.27 2.80
C THR A 467 -4.56 -4.40 1.78
N VAL A 468 -3.56 -5.27 1.72
CA VAL A 468 -3.66 -6.61 1.13
C VAL A 468 -3.75 -7.60 2.30
N GLU A 469 -4.85 -8.32 2.37
CA GLU A 469 -5.05 -9.40 3.33
C GLU A 469 -4.43 -10.70 2.81
N PHE A 470 -3.50 -11.27 3.57
CA PHE A 470 -2.98 -12.62 3.40
C PHE A 470 -3.78 -13.55 4.30
N ARG A 471 -4.43 -14.54 3.70
CA ARG A 471 -5.24 -15.52 4.42
C ARG A 471 -4.51 -16.86 4.48
N TYR A 472 -4.16 -17.28 5.69
CA TYR A 472 -3.54 -18.57 5.92
C TYR A 472 -4.58 -19.63 6.29
N PRO A 473 -4.41 -20.88 5.79
CA PRO A 473 -5.40 -21.94 5.97
C PRO A 473 -5.49 -22.43 7.41
N ASN A 474 -4.48 -22.20 8.25
CA ASN A 474 -4.49 -22.62 9.64
C ASN A 474 -4.37 -21.40 10.55
N GLY A 475 -5.19 -21.36 11.60
CA GLY A 475 -4.98 -20.50 12.76
C GLY A 475 -3.80 -20.99 13.60
N THR A 476 -3.24 -20.10 14.42
CA THR A 476 -2.20 -20.43 15.39
C THR A 476 -2.26 -19.48 16.59
N VAL A 477 -1.91 -19.98 17.77
CA VAL A 477 -1.63 -19.18 18.97
C VAL A 477 -0.14 -19.21 19.34
N ASP A 478 0.72 -19.73 18.46
CA ASP A 478 2.18 -19.69 18.65
C ASP A 478 2.72 -18.35 18.17
N PRO A 479 3.28 -17.51 19.07
CA PRO A 479 3.73 -16.17 18.73
C PRO A 479 4.84 -16.16 17.67
N VAL A 480 5.70 -17.17 17.63
CA VAL A 480 6.76 -17.24 16.60
C VAL A 480 6.19 -17.61 15.24
N VAL A 481 5.20 -18.51 15.17
CA VAL A 481 4.56 -18.83 13.88
C VAL A 481 3.84 -17.60 13.33
N ILE A 482 3.10 -16.88 14.19
CA ILE A 482 2.46 -15.60 13.87
C ILE A 482 3.50 -14.63 13.30
N GLN A 483 4.60 -14.41 14.04
CA GLN A 483 5.67 -13.51 13.64
C GLN A 483 6.29 -13.89 12.29
N ARG A 484 6.62 -15.17 12.08
CA ARG A 484 7.23 -15.64 10.82
C ARG A 484 6.27 -15.50 9.63
N GLN A 485 4.98 -15.72 9.84
CA GLN A 485 3.97 -15.52 8.81
C GLN A 485 3.76 -14.02 8.49
N VAL A 486 3.83 -13.12 9.48
CA VAL A 486 3.87 -11.65 9.24
C VAL A 486 5.12 -11.26 8.44
N GLN A 487 6.30 -11.77 8.81
CA GLN A 487 7.54 -11.53 8.07
C GLN A 487 7.45 -12.03 6.63
N LEU A 488 6.86 -13.21 6.40
CA LEU A 488 6.63 -13.76 5.06
C LEU A 488 5.68 -12.88 4.24
N ALA A 489 4.56 -12.42 4.81
CA ALA A 489 3.62 -11.52 4.14
C ALA A 489 4.29 -10.18 3.77
N ASN A 490 5.04 -9.59 4.70
CA ASN A 490 5.85 -8.40 4.45
C ASN A 490 6.87 -8.63 3.32
N ALA A 491 7.68 -9.69 3.42
CA ALA A 491 8.69 -10.02 2.43
C ALA A 491 8.10 -10.20 1.03
N THR A 492 6.91 -10.80 0.94
CA THR A 492 6.18 -10.98 -0.32
C THR A 492 5.83 -9.65 -0.98
N LEU A 493 5.28 -8.71 -0.20
CA LEU A 493 4.94 -7.38 -0.71
C LEU A 493 6.18 -6.57 -1.08
N MET A 494 7.19 -6.58 -0.21
CA MET A 494 8.45 -5.90 -0.44
C MET A 494 9.14 -6.43 -1.70
N GLN A 495 9.22 -7.76 -1.88
CA GLN A 495 9.78 -8.36 -3.10
C GLN A 495 8.92 -8.06 -4.34
N SER A 496 7.60 -8.04 -4.20
CA SER A 496 6.70 -7.63 -5.30
C SER A 496 6.93 -6.19 -5.75
N ALA A 497 7.49 -5.33 -4.89
CA ALA A 497 7.93 -3.99 -5.24
C ALA A 497 9.40 -3.94 -5.70
N TYR A 498 10.31 -4.67 -5.04
CA TYR A 498 11.76 -4.65 -5.22
C TYR A 498 12.29 -5.50 -6.38
N LEU A 499 11.79 -6.73 -6.58
CA LEU A 499 12.31 -7.73 -7.52
C LEU A 499 11.96 -7.39 -8.98
N ARG A 500 12.69 -6.43 -9.54
CA ARG A 500 12.58 -5.99 -10.94
C ARG A 500 13.32 -6.95 -11.87
N LYS A 501 13.08 -6.85 -13.18
CA LYS A 501 13.66 -7.76 -14.20
C LYS A 501 15.20 -7.78 -14.25
N ASP A 502 15.84 -6.74 -13.74
CA ASP A 502 17.30 -6.58 -13.65
C ASP A 502 17.89 -7.14 -12.35
N LYS A 503 17.05 -7.53 -11.38
CA LYS A 503 17.48 -8.07 -10.10
C LYS A 503 17.68 -9.60 -10.20
N PRO A 504 18.71 -10.15 -9.52
CA PRO A 504 18.86 -11.59 -9.37
C PRO A 504 17.59 -12.23 -8.79
N GLY A 505 17.22 -13.42 -9.29
CA GLY A 505 16.03 -14.14 -8.84
C GLY A 505 14.71 -13.74 -9.52
N ALA A 506 14.68 -12.63 -10.28
CA ALA A 506 13.46 -12.14 -10.93
C ALA A 506 12.93 -13.06 -12.05
N ASP A 507 13.82 -13.86 -12.63
CA ASP A 507 13.57 -14.91 -13.61
C ASP A 507 13.01 -16.20 -12.99
N ARG A 508 13.01 -16.32 -11.65
CA ARG A 508 12.40 -17.47 -10.98
C ARG A 508 10.88 -17.34 -10.89
N LEU A 509 10.36 -16.10 -10.89
CA LEU A 509 8.92 -15.83 -10.99
C LEU A 509 8.31 -16.35 -12.30
N PRO A 510 7.08 -16.91 -12.29
CA PRO A 510 6.46 -17.45 -13.50
C PRO A 510 6.19 -16.36 -14.54
N ARG A 511 6.32 -16.68 -15.82
CA ARG A 511 6.01 -15.79 -16.94
C ARG A 511 4.50 -15.79 -17.19
N LEU A 512 3.81 -14.70 -16.79
CA LEU A 512 2.36 -14.55 -16.99
C LEU A 512 2.01 -13.51 -18.04
N PHE A 513 2.90 -12.54 -18.28
CA PHE A 513 2.71 -11.48 -19.27
C PHE A 513 3.78 -11.55 -20.37
N ARG A 514 3.43 -11.10 -21.59
CA ARG A 514 4.33 -11.19 -22.76
C ARG A 514 5.74 -10.63 -22.54
N SER A 515 5.86 -9.58 -21.72
CA SER A 515 7.14 -8.93 -21.45
C SER A 515 7.95 -9.55 -20.32
N ASP A 516 7.39 -10.51 -19.59
CA ASP A 516 8.05 -11.08 -18.43
C ASP A 516 9.22 -11.98 -18.85
N ARG A 517 10.23 -12.03 -17.98
CA ARG A 517 11.24 -13.08 -17.99
C ARG A 517 10.89 -14.08 -16.91
N GLY A 518 11.21 -15.34 -17.15
CA GLY A 518 11.20 -16.41 -16.15
C GLY A 518 10.59 -17.71 -16.64
N VAL A 519 10.32 -18.61 -15.70
CA VAL A 519 9.83 -19.97 -15.95
C VAL A 519 8.39 -19.94 -16.46
N GLU A 520 8.04 -20.76 -17.47
CA GLU A 520 6.63 -20.89 -17.87
C GLU A 520 5.81 -21.49 -16.72
N LEU A 521 4.58 -21.01 -16.49
CA LEU A 521 3.79 -21.43 -15.33
C LEU A 521 3.56 -22.95 -15.31
N GLU A 522 3.29 -23.52 -16.48
CA GLU A 522 3.05 -24.94 -16.66
C GLU A 522 4.32 -25.76 -16.37
N GLN A 523 5.50 -25.25 -16.73
CA GLN A 523 6.78 -25.87 -16.39
C GLN A 523 7.08 -25.79 -14.89
N LEU A 524 6.77 -24.64 -14.26
CA LEU A 524 6.93 -24.44 -12.82
C LEU A 524 6.06 -25.43 -12.03
N HIS A 525 4.81 -25.62 -12.45
CA HIS A 525 3.87 -26.54 -11.79
C HIS A 525 4.22 -28.02 -12.02
N ALA A 526 4.90 -28.35 -13.12
CA ALA A 526 5.37 -29.71 -13.38
C ALA A 526 6.58 -30.12 -12.51
N GLN A 527 7.22 -29.18 -11.83
CA GLN A 527 8.34 -29.49 -10.93
C GLN A 527 7.89 -30.20 -9.66
N SER A 528 8.82 -30.93 -9.04
CA SER A 528 8.62 -31.46 -7.70
C SER A 528 8.34 -30.31 -6.70
N PRO A 529 7.59 -30.56 -5.61
CA PRO A 529 7.35 -29.54 -4.58
C PRO A 529 8.63 -28.92 -4.04
N GLU A 530 9.67 -29.74 -3.84
CA GLU A 530 10.97 -29.25 -3.39
C GLU A 530 11.64 -28.35 -4.43
N SER A 531 11.73 -28.77 -5.69
CA SER A 531 12.34 -27.98 -6.76
C SER A 531 11.63 -26.64 -6.95
N ARG A 532 10.29 -26.63 -6.92
CA ARG A 532 9.49 -25.40 -6.99
C ARG A 532 9.73 -24.49 -5.79
N PHE A 533 9.82 -25.05 -4.58
CA PHE A 533 10.13 -24.28 -3.38
C PHE A 533 11.54 -23.69 -3.42
N ARG A 534 12.54 -24.41 -3.92
CA ARG A 534 13.88 -23.85 -4.11
C ARG A 534 13.87 -22.66 -5.09
N LEU A 535 13.11 -22.72 -6.18
CA LEU A 535 12.91 -21.58 -7.07
C LEU A 535 12.24 -20.39 -6.37
N TYR A 536 11.29 -20.64 -5.46
CA TYR A 536 10.68 -19.60 -4.64
C TYR A 536 11.71 -18.92 -3.74
N LEU A 537 12.57 -19.72 -3.07
CA LEU A 537 13.61 -19.21 -2.20
C LEU A 537 14.62 -18.32 -2.93
N ASP A 538 14.92 -18.63 -4.19
CA ASP A 538 15.82 -17.83 -5.04
C ASP A 538 15.25 -16.44 -5.39
N THR A 539 13.97 -16.20 -5.12
CA THR A 539 13.40 -14.85 -5.22
C THR A 539 13.73 -13.97 -4.01
N PHE A 540 14.25 -14.55 -2.93
CA PHE A 540 14.69 -13.83 -1.74
C PHE A 540 16.19 -13.59 -1.75
N GLY A 541 16.58 -12.34 -1.52
CA GLY A 541 17.98 -11.93 -1.62
C GLY A 541 18.87 -12.38 -0.46
N SER A 542 18.32 -12.55 0.75
CA SER A 542 19.12 -12.84 1.95
C SER A 542 18.81 -14.21 2.54
N GLU A 543 19.82 -14.81 3.18
CA GLU A 543 19.69 -16.02 3.98
C GLU A 543 18.55 -15.96 5.02
N ARG A 544 18.38 -14.83 5.74
CA ARG A 544 17.33 -14.68 6.78
C ARG A 544 15.92 -14.95 6.25
N LEU A 545 15.55 -14.33 5.12
CA LEU A 545 14.26 -14.56 4.47
C LEU A 545 14.10 -16.01 3.99
N ARG A 546 15.17 -16.62 3.47
CA ARG A 546 15.15 -18.02 3.04
C ARG A 546 14.99 -18.97 4.23
N ARG A 547 15.62 -18.69 5.38
CA ARG A 547 15.44 -19.44 6.64
C ARG A 547 14.01 -19.33 7.15
N ILE A 548 13.41 -18.14 7.18
CA ILE A 548 12.02 -17.95 7.60
C ILE A 548 11.07 -18.77 6.72
N ALA A 549 11.19 -18.64 5.40
CA ALA A 549 10.36 -19.38 4.46
C ALA A 549 10.57 -20.90 4.58
N ALA A 550 11.83 -21.37 4.65
CA ALA A 550 12.15 -22.79 4.77
C ALA A 550 11.65 -23.38 6.09
N GLY A 551 11.77 -22.63 7.19
CA GLY A 551 11.26 -23.02 8.51
C GLY A 551 9.75 -23.25 8.51
N LEU A 552 9.00 -22.30 7.93
CA LEU A 552 7.55 -22.42 7.76
C LEU A 552 7.21 -23.60 6.83
N TRP A 553 7.92 -23.75 5.71
CA TRP A 553 7.62 -24.76 4.71
C TRP A 553 7.88 -26.18 5.20
N VAL A 554 8.99 -26.42 5.91
CA VAL A 554 9.34 -27.74 6.47
C VAL A 554 8.36 -28.16 7.56
N ARG A 555 7.86 -27.20 8.36
CA ARG A 555 6.87 -27.45 9.43
C ARG A 555 5.43 -27.45 8.93
N GLY A 556 5.18 -26.87 7.77
CA GLY A 556 3.92 -26.92 7.06
C GLY A 556 3.77 -28.28 6.40
N ALA A 557 3.03 -29.19 7.02
CA ALA A 557 2.52 -30.36 6.31
C ALA A 557 1.17 -29.96 5.72
N VAL A 558 1.00 -29.94 4.39
CA VAL A 558 -0.35 -29.83 3.78
C VAL A 558 -0.68 -31.16 3.16
N PRO A 559 -1.83 -31.78 3.50
CA PRO A 559 -2.30 -32.98 2.84
C PRO A 559 -2.34 -32.81 1.33
N ALA A 560 -1.86 -33.81 0.59
CA ALA A 560 -1.74 -33.75 -0.88
C ALA A 560 -3.05 -33.33 -1.58
N PHE A 561 -4.22 -33.73 -1.03
CA PHE A 561 -5.53 -33.39 -1.59
C PHE A 561 -5.87 -31.88 -1.52
N LEU A 562 -5.24 -31.11 -0.63
CA LEU A 562 -5.37 -29.65 -0.59
C LEU A 562 -4.43 -28.95 -1.59
N LEU A 563 -3.52 -29.71 -2.19
CA LEU A 563 -2.59 -29.26 -3.21
C LEU A 563 -3.05 -29.62 -4.62
N ASP A 564 -4.10 -30.41 -4.81
CA ASP A 564 -4.70 -30.68 -6.13
C ASP A 564 -5.46 -29.45 -6.64
N ILE A 565 -4.69 -28.51 -7.20
CA ILE A 565 -5.12 -27.24 -7.78
C ILE A 565 -4.59 -27.14 -9.21
#